data_AF-A0A7V4YVS2-F1
#
_entry.id   AF-A0A7V4YVS2-F1
#
_cell.length_a   1.000
_cell.length_b   1.000
_cell.length_c   1.000
_cell.angle_alpha   90.00
_cell.angle_beta   90.00
_cell.angle_gamma   90.00
#
_symmetry.space_group_name_H-M   'P 1'
#
loop_
_entity.id
_entity.type
_entity.pdbx_description
1 polymer ?
#
loop_
_entity_poly.entity_id
_entity_poly.type
_entity_poly.pdbx_seq_one_letter_code
_entity_poly.pdbx_strand_id
1 'polypeptide(L)'
;MRKIQLLLLGYVLSPVAVFSQLIYSNSFFYYDTLACPFDSSKTIITPKNWYLYQTTDGTWEGPADSTRCISVQPFGSFQQPRVALSQIDPGKPLFLRAKPAEFAALDYFEANQLYNAQISFHVSSNPALPVAGANCVQDLCSGFFVGIAVPGPTRFHTGLLNNTGLPPTYLYRDVVACFPTEYFFEQQLAEFVAKFTFAQGVNLANEFLHLDYASITPGFLQPGLISEVNADIDNYNPASGEYDVNVAEAVTGGGFFFENFLLQYTAPTFPSAQDPSYVVGTVEPNTPDPQVINLVVDPFQTLEIQPFTYLVGASVQGNDTLRHQVNLVNNGGDICLNFVDFVLAGGEEYRHGGGNMSFNNAFFMYAISRRKRTSRTRRRDVALRQ
;
A
#
# COMPACT_ATOMS: atom_id res chain seq x y z
N MET A 1 -0.25 29.06 61.75
CA MET A 1 0.76 29.26 60.68
C MET A 1 1.33 27.88 60.36
N ARG A 2 1.38 27.29 59.17
CA ARG A 2 1.14 27.67 57.77
C ARG A 2 0.79 26.38 56.99
N LYS A 3 -0.33 26.45 56.25
CA LYS A 3 -0.68 25.82 54.95
C LYS A 3 -0.10 24.44 54.59
N ILE A 4 -0.98 23.43 54.66
CA ILE A 4 -0.97 22.21 53.84
C ILE A 4 -1.37 22.62 52.42
N GLN A 5 -0.46 22.49 51.45
CA GLN A 5 -0.80 22.62 50.03
C GLN A 5 -1.07 21.23 49.45
N LEU A 6 -2.35 20.96 49.23
CA LEU A 6 -2.84 19.98 48.26
C LEU A 6 -2.28 20.35 46.88
N LEU A 7 -1.43 19.49 46.33
CA LEU A 7 -0.94 19.53 44.95
C LEU A 7 -1.04 18.10 44.38
N LEU A 8 -2.27 17.59 44.36
CA LEU A 8 -2.65 16.31 43.76
C LEU A 8 -4.09 16.47 43.29
N LEU A 9 -4.27 16.70 41.98
CA LEU A 9 -5.45 16.50 41.13
C LEU A 9 -5.45 17.58 40.04
N GLY A 10 -4.66 17.39 38.98
CA GLY A 10 -4.67 18.28 37.82
C GLY A 10 -4.17 17.66 36.52
N TYR A 11 -4.02 16.33 36.46
CA TYR A 11 -3.36 15.64 35.33
C TYR A 11 -4.11 14.42 34.78
N VAL A 12 -5.41 14.27 35.06
CA VAL A 12 -6.18 13.06 34.63
C VAL A 12 -7.28 13.37 33.61
N LEU A 13 -7.34 14.58 33.05
CA LEU A 13 -8.33 14.89 32.00
C LEU A 13 -7.64 15.58 30.83
N SER A 14 -6.66 14.90 30.22
CA SER A 14 -6.42 15.13 28.80
C SER A 14 -7.53 14.41 28.05
N PRO A 15 -8.35 15.09 27.24
CA PRO A 15 -9.25 14.41 26.34
C PRO A 15 -8.39 13.77 25.26
N VAL A 16 -8.00 12.51 25.45
CA VAL A 16 -7.69 11.62 24.33
C VAL A 16 -9.03 11.34 23.63
N ALA A 17 -9.53 12.36 22.94
CA ALA A 17 -10.50 12.18 21.88
C ALA A 17 -9.72 11.65 20.66
N VAL A 18 -9.17 10.43 20.76
CA VAL A 18 -8.68 9.69 19.61
C VAL A 18 -9.90 9.07 18.95
N PHE A 19 -10.78 9.91 18.43
CA PHE A 19 -11.63 9.47 17.33
C PHE A 19 -10.71 9.45 16.12
N SER A 20 -10.40 8.26 15.61
CA SER A 20 -9.85 8.11 14.25
C SER A 20 -10.75 8.91 13.32
N GLN A 21 -10.26 10.06 12.85
CA GLN A 21 -11.02 10.89 11.93
C GLN A 21 -10.94 10.23 10.56
N LEU A 22 -12.10 9.92 9.99
CA LEU A 22 -12.19 9.43 8.62
C LEU A 22 -11.62 10.52 7.71
N ILE A 23 -10.54 10.25 6.97
CA ILE A 23 -10.04 11.19 5.95
C ILE A 23 -11.03 11.29 4.81
N TYR A 24 -11.59 10.14 4.42
CA TYR A 24 -12.58 10.07 3.37
C TYR A 24 -13.58 8.97 3.68
N SER A 25 -14.86 9.23 3.43
CA SER A 25 -15.93 8.25 3.62
C SER A 25 -17.10 8.57 2.72
N ASN A 26 -17.64 7.55 2.05
CA ASN A 26 -18.80 7.67 1.19
C ASN A 26 -19.64 6.38 1.25
N SER A 27 -20.85 6.46 1.79
CA SER A 27 -21.83 5.36 1.81
C SER A 27 -22.73 5.30 0.58
N PHE A 28 -22.45 6.14 -0.43
CA PHE A 28 -23.12 6.21 -1.72
C PHE A 28 -24.66 6.41 -1.72
N PHE A 29 -25.27 6.78 -0.59
CA PHE A 29 -26.72 7.01 -0.48
C PHE A 29 -27.24 8.26 -1.22
N TYR A 30 -26.34 9.12 -1.68
CA TYR A 30 -26.67 10.32 -2.41
C TYR A 30 -26.35 10.15 -3.89
N TYR A 31 -27.09 10.86 -4.74
CA TYR A 31 -27.00 10.71 -6.19
C TYR A 31 -26.80 12.05 -6.89
N ASP A 32 -26.05 12.02 -7.98
CA ASP A 32 -26.02 13.07 -8.99
C ASP A 32 -26.80 12.61 -10.23
N THR A 33 -27.53 13.53 -10.84
CA THR A 33 -28.09 13.34 -12.19
C THR A 33 -27.24 14.13 -13.17
N LEU A 34 -26.68 13.44 -14.16
CA LEU A 34 -25.78 14.01 -15.15
C LEU A 34 -26.29 13.66 -16.54
N ALA A 35 -26.02 14.51 -17.53
CA ALA A 35 -26.19 14.10 -18.93
C ALA A 35 -25.24 12.94 -19.21
N CYS A 36 -25.66 11.94 -19.99
CA CYS A 36 -24.73 10.93 -20.44
C CYS A 36 -23.61 11.63 -21.24
N PRO A 37 -22.32 11.38 -20.92
CA PRO A 37 -21.21 12.09 -21.56
C PRO A 37 -21.22 12.03 -23.10
N PHE A 38 -21.87 11.02 -23.67
CA PHE A 38 -21.88 10.73 -25.11
C PHE A 38 -23.26 10.83 -25.76
N ASP A 39 -24.31 11.04 -24.96
CA ASP A 39 -25.67 11.20 -25.43
C ASP A 39 -26.39 12.20 -24.52
N SER A 40 -26.28 13.48 -24.87
CA SER A 40 -26.87 14.57 -24.08
C SER A 40 -28.40 14.53 -24.03
N SER A 41 -29.05 13.68 -24.83
CA SER A 41 -30.50 13.43 -24.74
C SER A 41 -30.86 12.47 -23.61
N LYS A 42 -29.89 11.73 -23.07
CA LYS A 42 -30.06 10.81 -21.95
C LYS A 42 -29.45 11.41 -20.69
N THR A 43 -30.13 11.14 -19.58
CA THR A 43 -29.59 11.39 -18.24
C THR A 43 -29.20 10.08 -17.60
N ILE A 44 -28.07 10.07 -16.92
CA ILE A 44 -27.64 8.98 -16.05
C ILE A 44 -27.71 9.43 -14.60
N ILE A 45 -27.93 8.47 -13.72
CA ILE A 45 -27.80 8.63 -12.29
C ILE A 45 -26.47 8.00 -11.89
N THR A 46 -25.71 8.71 -11.08
CA THR A 46 -24.42 8.24 -10.52
C THR A 46 -24.43 8.44 -9.01
N PRO A 47 -23.67 7.67 -8.22
CA PRO A 47 -23.42 8.04 -6.83
C PRO A 47 -22.83 9.45 -6.79
N LYS A 48 -23.32 10.27 -5.87
CA LYS A 48 -22.92 11.67 -5.76
C LYS A 48 -21.41 11.76 -5.64
N ASN A 49 -20.83 12.57 -6.50
CA ASN A 49 -19.38 12.79 -6.61
C ASN A 49 -18.53 11.59 -7.08
N TRP A 50 -19.13 10.64 -7.80
CA TRP A 50 -18.42 9.55 -8.46
C TRP A 50 -18.78 9.43 -9.94
N TYR A 51 -17.91 8.81 -10.71
CA TYR A 51 -18.13 8.41 -12.09
C TYR A 51 -18.18 6.89 -12.19
N LEU A 52 -19.04 6.38 -13.08
CA LEU A 52 -19.00 5.00 -13.54
C LEU A 52 -18.73 4.96 -15.04
N TYR A 53 -17.75 4.16 -15.45
CA TYR A 53 -17.36 4.05 -16.85
C TYR A 53 -16.65 2.74 -17.17
N GLN A 54 -16.54 2.40 -18.45
CA GLN A 54 -15.59 1.42 -18.98
C GLN A 54 -14.59 2.15 -19.89
N THR A 55 -13.42 1.56 -20.13
CA THR A 55 -12.43 2.09 -21.07
C THR A 55 -12.22 1.14 -22.24
N THR A 56 -11.67 1.65 -23.34
CA THR A 56 -11.43 0.86 -24.54
C THR A 56 -10.24 -0.09 -24.41
N ASP A 57 -9.27 0.22 -23.54
CA ASP A 57 -8.04 -0.55 -23.34
C ASP A 57 -7.99 -1.34 -22.03
N GLY A 58 -9.02 -1.21 -21.18
CA GLY A 58 -9.11 -1.89 -19.90
C GLY A 58 -8.26 -1.28 -18.77
N THR A 59 -7.63 -0.12 -19.00
CA THR A 59 -6.96 0.68 -17.97
C THR A 59 -7.90 1.73 -17.39
N TRP A 60 -7.75 2.14 -16.14
CA TRP A 60 -8.65 3.13 -15.54
C TRP A 60 -8.43 4.57 -16.06
N GLU A 61 -7.24 4.87 -16.58
CA GLU A 61 -6.87 6.16 -17.21
C GLU A 61 -7.11 6.17 -18.73
N GLY A 62 -7.45 5.01 -19.30
CA GLY A 62 -7.61 4.84 -20.73
C GLY A 62 -8.79 5.62 -21.30
N PRO A 63 -8.89 5.70 -22.64
CA PRO A 63 -10.01 6.34 -23.30
C PRO A 63 -11.34 5.70 -22.86
N ALA A 64 -12.28 6.53 -22.39
CA ALA A 64 -13.60 6.06 -22.00
C ALA A 64 -14.33 5.42 -23.20
N ASP A 65 -15.01 4.30 -22.96
CA ASP A 65 -15.88 3.65 -23.93
C ASP A 65 -17.15 4.49 -24.13
N SER A 66 -17.16 5.25 -25.21
CA SER A 66 -18.24 6.18 -25.53
C SER A 66 -19.54 5.53 -26.00
N THR A 67 -19.58 4.21 -26.13
CA THR A 67 -20.75 3.49 -26.66
C THR A 67 -21.81 3.18 -25.60
N ARG A 68 -21.52 3.44 -24.31
CA ARG A 68 -22.36 3.04 -23.18
C ARG A 68 -22.60 4.19 -22.21
N CYS A 69 -23.83 4.29 -21.72
CA CYS A 69 -24.23 5.19 -20.64
C CYS A 69 -24.56 4.34 -19.41
N ILE A 70 -23.61 4.21 -18.49
CA ILE A 70 -23.77 3.35 -17.30
C ILE A 70 -24.42 4.18 -16.20
N SER A 71 -25.59 3.75 -15.73
CA SER A 71 -26.35 4.39 -14.65
C SER A 71 -26.49 3.46 -13.46
N VAL A 72 -26.63 4.05 -12.27
CA VAL A 72 -27.10 3.35 -11.07
C VAL A 72 -28.62 3.53 -10.91
N GLN A 73 -29.22 2.68 -10.08
CA GLN A 73 -30.59 2.81 -9.60
C GLN A 73 -30.62 2.63 -8.08
N PRO A 74 -31.46 3.37 -7.34
CA PRO A 74 -31.61 3.18 -5.91
C PRO A 74 -32.26 1.82 -5.61
N PHE A 75 -31.84 1.19 -4.51
CA PHE A 75 -32.31 -0.11 -4.07
C PHE A 75 -32.45 -0.19 -2.54
N GLY A 76 -33.48 -0.90 -2.10
CA GLY A 76 -33.77 -1.12 -0.69
C GLY A 76 -34.19 0.15 0.06
N SER A 77 -34.42 0.00 1.36
CA SER A 77 -34.89 1.10 2.24
C SER A 77 -33.85 2.21 2.44
N PHE A 78 -32.57 1.90 2.22
CA PHE A 78 -31.46 2.86 2.38
C PHE A 78 -31.06 3.55 1.08
N GLN A 79 -31.76 3.30 -0.03
CA GLN A 79 -31.39 3.81 -1.35
C GLN A 79 -29.91 3.53 -1.64
N GLN A 80 -29.50 2.27 -1.54
CA GLN A 80 -28.17 1.87 -1.97
C GLN A 80 -28.12 1.88 -3.50
N PRO A 81 -27.06 2.42 -4.13
CA PRO A 81 -26.91 2.32 -5.57
C PRO A 81 -26.64 0.87 -5.98
N ARG A 82 -27.39 0.41 -6.98
CA ARG A 82 -27.03 -0.80 -7.73
C ARG A 82 -26.86 -0.49 -9.20
N VAL A 83 -25.85 -1.09 -9.82
CA VAL A 83 -25.58 -1.07 -11.25
C VAL A 83 -26.22 -2.30 -11.86
N ALA A 84 -27.12 -2.13 -12.83
CA ALA A 84 -27.55 -3.25 -13.66
C ALA A 84 -26.41 -3.64 -14.61
N LEU A 85 -25.89 -4.86 -14.48
CA LEU A 85 -24.72 -5.33 -15.23
C LEU A 85 -25.04 -5.66 -16.70
N SER A 86 -26.31 -5.63 -17.09
CA SER A 86 -26.72 -5.64 -18.49
C SER A 86 -26.27 -4.39 -19.27
N GLN A 87 -25.93 -3.30 -18.57
CA GLN A 87 -25.47 -2.05 -19.19
C GLN A 87 -24.01 -2.11 -19.65
N ILE A 88 -23.21 -3.05 -19.12
CA ILE A 88 -21.77 -3.11 -19.35
C ILE A 88 -21.40 -4.17 -20.41
N ASP A 89 -20.19 -4.07 -20.94
CA ASP A 89 -19.54 -5.17 -21.64
C ASP A 89 -18.82 -6.07 -20.62
N PRO A 90 -19.21 -7.35 -20.42
CA PRO A 90 -18.54 -8.25 -19.49
C PRO A 90 -17.07 -8.50 -19.82
N GLY A 91 -16.65 -8.29 -21.07
CA GLY A 91 -15.26 -8.43 -21.50
C GLY A 91 -14.35 -7.26 -21.11
N LYS A 92 -14.91 -6.18 -20.53
CA LYS A 92 -14.17 -4.98 -20.14
C LYS A 92 -14.38 -4.69 -18.64
N PRO A 93 -13.37 -4.17 -17.93
CA PRO A 93 -13.54 -3.76 -16.54
C PRO A 93 -14.54 -2.61 -16.40
N LEU A 94 -15.34 -2.65 -15.34
CA LEU A 94 -16.13 -1.51 -14.86
C LEU A 94 -15.31 -0.73 -13.83
N PHE A 95 -15.24 0.59 -14.01
CA PHE A 95 -14.56 1.50 -13.08
C PHE A 95 -15.55 2.36 -12.33
N LEU A 96 -15.28 2.57 -11.05
CA LEU A 96 -15.96 3.52 -10.18
C LEU A 96 -14.90 4.49 -9.64
N ARG A 97 -14.93 5.76 -10.03
CA ARG A 97 -13.89 6.75 -9.69
C ARG A 97 -14.47 7.95 -8.96
N ALA A 98 -13.88 8.33 -7.83
CA ALA A 98 -14.28 9.54 -7.12
C ALA A 98 -13.87 10.78 -7.93
N LYS A 99 -14.69 11.84 -7.88
CA LYS A 99 -14.38 13.11 -8.54
C LYS A 99 -13.22 13.78 -7.83
N PRO A 100 -12.20 14.32 -8.52
CA PRO A 100 -11.08 15.00 -7.88
C PRO A 100 -11.50 16.17 -6.95
N ALA A 101 -12.62 16.82 -7.23
CA ALA A 101 -13.18 17.88 -6.40
C ALA A 101 -13.54 17.41 -4.97
N GLU A 102 -13.78 16.11 -4.76
CA GLU A 102 -14.02 15.55 -3.42
C GLU A 102 -12.81 15.67 -2.52
N PHE A 103 -11.61 15.68 -3.11
CA PHE A 103 -10.37 15.61 -2.35
C PHE A 103 -9.83 17.00 -2.02
N ALA A 104 -10.28 18.03 -2.74
CA ALA A 104 -9.78 19.39 -2.58
C ALA A 104 -10.05 20.02 -1.19
N ALA A 105 -11.03 19.49 -0.45
CA ALA A 105 -11.40 19.96 0.88
C ALA A 105 -11.00 18.99 2.00
N LEU A 106 -10.31 17.89 1.68
CA LEU A 106 -9.86 16.93 2.68
C LEU A 106 -8.59 17.44 3.37
N ASP A 107 -8.44 17.05 4.63
CA ASP A 107 -7.21 17.30 5.37
C ASP A 107 -6.04 16.52 4.75
N TYR A 108 -4.83 17.07 4.92
CA TYR A 108 -3.61 16.36 4.58
C TYR A 108 -3.47 15.09 5.42
N PHE A 109 -2.89 14.06 4.82
CA PHE A 109 -2.48 12.88 5.57
C PHE A 109 -1.37 13.23 6.55
N GLU A 110 -1.40 12.61 7.72
CA GLU A 110 -0.32 12.70 8.70
C GLU A 110 0.94 12.03 8.14
N ALA A 111 2.11 12.57 8.51
CA ALA A 111 3.40 12.02 8.13
C ALA A 111 3.67 10.68 8.85
N ASN A 112 4.36 9.76 8.17
CA ASN A 112 4.81 8.47 8.73
C ASN A 112 3.70 7.63 9.39
N GLN A 113 2.51 7.64 8.79
CA GLN A 113 1.31 7.01 9.33
C GLN A 113 0.83 5.90 8.39
N LEU A 114 0.18 4.88 8.93
CA LEU A 114 -0.51 3.87 8.12
C LEU A 114 -1.97 4.25 7.97
N TYR A 115 -2.49 4.14 6.75
CA TYR A 115 -3.90 4.36 6.42
C TYR A 115 -4.51 3.10 5.83
N ASN A 116 -5.79 2.88 6.12
CA ASN A 116 -6.59 1.82 5.54
C ASN A 116 -7.52 2.43 4.48
N ALA A 117 -7.43 1.93 3.25
CA ALA A 117 -8.45 2.14 2.23
C ALA A 117 -9.37 0.93 2.15
N GLN A 118 -10.67 1.19 2.02
CA GLN A 118 -11.69 0.16 1.93
C GLN A 118 -12.69 0.49 0.84
N ILE A 119 -13.11 -0.53 0.08
CA ILE A 119 -14.37 -0.51 -0.65
C ILE A 119 -15.18 -1.77 -0.36
N SER A 120 -16.48 -1.57 -0.14
CA SER A 120 -17.47 -2.61 0.15
C SER A 120 -18.53 -2.64 -0.93
N PHE A 121 -18.85 -3.84 -1.38
CA PHE A 121 -19.88 -4.07 -2.40
C PHE A 121 -20.50 -5.45 -2.23
N HIS A 122 -21.64 -5.68 -2.84
CA HIS A 122 -22.19 -7.02 -3.00
C HIS A 122 -22.78 -7.23 -4.38
N VAL A 123 -23.01 -8.49 -4.74
CA VAL A 123 -23.58 -8.85 -6.04
C VAL A 123 -24.84 -9.68 -5.88
N SER A 124 -25.69 -9.71 -6.92
CA SER A 124 -26.96 -10.45 -6.90
C SER A 124 -26.78 -11.97 -6.89
N SER A 125 -25.70 -12.49 -7.50
CA SER A 125 -25.46 -13.93 -7.61
C SER A 125 -24.00 -14.26 -7.92
N ASN A 126 -23.66 -15.55 -7.89
CA ASN A 126 -22.29 -16.02 -8.16
C ASN A 126 -21.75 -15.65 -9.55
N PRO A 127 -22.52 -15.77 -10.65
CA PRO A 127 -22.10 -15.26 -11.97
C PRO A 127 -21.64 -13.81 -11.99
N ALA A 128 -22.19 -12.98 -11.11
CA ALA A 128 -21.86 -11.56 -11.02
C ALA A 128 -20.62 -11.28 -10.16
N LEU A 129 -19.99 -12.30 -9.57
CA LEU A 129 -18.81 -12.10 -8.73
C LEU A 129 -17.62 -11.60 -9.57
N PRO A 130 -17.00 -10.47 -9.19
CA PRO A 130 -15.80 -10.01 -9.84
C PRO A 130 -14.63 -10.98 -9.64
N VAL A 131 -13.79 -11.08 -10.66
CA VAL A 131 -12.59 -11.91 -10.68
C VAL A 131 -11.54 -11.28 -9.77
N ALA A 132 -11.06 -12.07 -8.81
CA ALA A 132 -9.93 -11.73 -7.95
C ALA A 132 -8.60 -12.04 -8.64
N GLY A 133 -7.52 -11.39 -8.18
CA GLY A 133 -6.15 -11.66 -8.63
C GLY A 133 -5.51 -10.50 -9.38
N ALA A 134 -4.26 -10.73 -9.80
CA ALA A 134 -3.37 -9.74 -10.40
C ALA A 134 -2.99 -10.06 -11.86
N ASN A 135 -3.63 -11.03 -12.50
CA ASN A 135 -3.33 -11.46 -13.88
C ASN A 135 -4.11 -10.70 -14.96
N CYS A 136 -4.50 -9.45 -14.68
CA CYS A 136 -5.27 -8.58 -15.58
C CYS A 136 -4.46 -7.31 -15.92
N VAL A 137 -4.96 -6.47 -16.83
CA VAL A 137 -4.36 -5.16 -17.15
C VAL A 137 -4.11 -4.34 -15.88
N GLN A 138 -2.95 -3.66 -15.77
CA GLN A 138 -2.50 -2.96 -14.56
C GLN A 138 -2.44 -3.88 -13.33
N ASP A 139 -2.07 -5.14 -13.55
CA ASP A 139 -1.90 -6.25 -12.60
C ASP A 139 -2.97 -6.29 -11.48
N LEU A 140 -4.20 -5.96 -11.84
CA LEU A 140 -5.35 -5.90 -10.95
C LEU A 140 -6.60 -6.34 -11.72
N CYS A 141 -7.19 -7.48 -11.34
CA CYS A 141 -8.47 -7.91 -11.89
C CYS A 141 -9.62 -7.13 -11.26
N SER A 142 -9.80 -7.25 -9.95
CA SER A 142 -10.79 -6.45 -9.21
C SER A 142 -10.20 -5.97 -7.89
N GLY A 143 -10.62 -4.79 -7.46
CA GLY A 143 -10.06 -4.12 -6.29
C GLY A 143 -10.12 -2.61 -6.43
N PHE A 144 -9.11 -1.90 -5.92
CA PHE A 144 -9.02 -0.45 -6.06
C PHE A 144 -7.59 0.07 -6.26
N PHE A 145 -7.51 1.30 -6.74
CA PHE A 145 -6.33 2.15 -6.77
C PHE A 145 -6.57 3.35 -5.86
N VAL A 146 -5.58 3.69 -5.03
CA VAL A 146 -5.52 4.93 -4.25
C VAL A 146 -4.31 5.72 -4.72
N GLY A 147 -4.53 6.92 -5.22
CA GLY A 147 -3.48 7.84 -5.62
C GLY A 147 -3.25 8.90 -4.54
N ILE A 148 -2.01 9.05 -4.08
CA ILE A 148 -1.59 10.04 -3.10
C ILE A 148 -0.71 11.05 -3.81
N ALA A 149 -1.13 12.31 -3.81
CA ALA A 149 -0.28 13.40 -4.25
C ALA A 149 0.79 13.68 -3.19
N VAL A 150 2.03 13.72 -3.64
CA VAL A 150 3.24 13.98 -2.85
C VAL A 150 4.09 15.02 -3.62
N PRO A 151 5.17 15.58 -3.04
CA PRO A 151 6.13 16.42 -3.77
C PRO A 151 6.88 15.66 -4.90
N GLY A 152 6.17 15.29 -5.96
CA GLY A 152 6.66 14.42 -7.03
C GLY A 152 5.52 13.74 -7.78
N PRO A 153 5.81 12.65 -8.53
CA PRO A 153 4.76 11.85 -9.15
C PRO A 153 3.83 11.22 -8.11
N THR A 154 2.52 11.26 -8.36
CA THR A 154 1.50 10.61 -7.55
C THR A 154 1.87 9.16 -7.24
N ARG A 155 1.75 8.77 -5.98
CA ARG A 155 1.96 7.40 -5.51
C ARG A 155 0.66 6.64 -5.64
N PHE A 156 0.69 5.48 -6.31
CA PHE A 156 -0.48 4.62 -6.41
C PHE A 156 -0.31 3.37 -5.56
N HIS A 157 -1.30 3.13 -4.70
CA HIS A 157 -1.47 1.89 -3.94
C HIS A 157 -2.63 1.10 -4.50
N THR A 158 -2.52 -0.23 -4.49
CA THR A 158 -3.58 -1.11 -4.97
C THR A 158 -4.09 -2.02 -3.86
N GLY A 159 -5.41 -2.06 -3.70
CA GLY A 159 -6.08 -3.07 -2.89
C GLY A 159 -6.63 -4.17 -3.80
N LEU A 160 -6.22 -5.42 -3.57
CA LEU A 160 -6.65 -6.57 -4.35
C LEU A 160 -7.90 -7.20 -3.73
N LEU A 161 -8.91 -7.49 -4.54
CA LEU A 161 -10.02 -8.33 -4.10
C LEU A 161 -9.48 -9.70 -3.72
N ASN A 162 -9.59 -10.07 -2.45
CA ASN A 162 -9.22 -11.38 -1.97
C ASN A 162 -10.48 -12.25 -1.76
N ASN A 163 -10.55 -13.38 -2.46
CA ASN A 163 -11.63 -14.35 -2.34
C ASN A 163 -11.22 -15.59 -1.51
N THR A 164 -10.00 -15.66 -0.97
CA THR A 164 -9.55 -16.82 -0.19
C THR A 164 -10.34 -16.96 1.11
N GLY A 165 -10.81 -18.17 1.42
CA GLY A 165 -11.48 -18.48 2.68
C GLY A 165 -12.95 -18.06 2.76
N LEU A 166 -13.50 -17.41 1.74
CA LEU A 166 -14.92 -17.07 1.68
C LEU A 166 -15.71 -18.19 0.97
N PRO A 167 -16.87 -18.62 1.49
CA PRO A 167 -17.68 -19.61 0.81
C PRO A 167 -18.19 -19.05 -0.53
N PRO A 168 -18.38 -19.89 -1.57
CA PRO A 168 -18.85 -19.44 -2.88
C PRO A 168 -20.20 -18.71 -2.85
N THR A 169 -21.01 -18.91 -1.82
CA THR A 169 -22.32 -18.27 -1.62
C THR A 169 -22.24 -16.93 -0.89
N TYR A 170 -21.07 -16.55 -0.37
CA TYR A 170 -20.87 -15.21 0.14
C TYR A 170 -20.87 -14.29 -1.07
N LEU A 171 -21.78 -13.31 -1.12
CA LEU A 171 -21.92 -12.37 -2.24
C LEU A 171 -21.48 -10.95 -1.89
N TYR A 172 -21.29 -10.69 -0.60
CA TYR A 172 -20.73 -9.45 -0.07
C TYR A 172 -19.20 -9.50 -0.13
N ARG A 173 -18.54 -8.40 -0.45
CA ARG A 173 -17.09 -8.30 -0.60
C ARG A 173 -16.60 -7.00 -0.01
N ASP A 174 -15.55 -7.11 0.78
CA ASP A 174 -14.72 -6.00 1.20
C ASP A 174 -13.35 -6.15 0.55
N VAL A 175 -12.86 -5.06 -0.02
CA VAL A 175 -11.45 -4.93 -0.40
C VAL A 175 -10.87 -3.93 0.57
N VAL A 176 -9.87 -4.36 1.33
CA VAL A 176 -9.15 -3.53 2.30
C VAL A 176 -7.67 -3.62 1.99
N ALA A 177 -6.97 -2.48 1.97
CA ALA A 177 -5.53 -2.46 1.90
C ALA A 177 -4.95 -1.30 2.72
N CYS A 178 -3.81 -1.58 3.34
CA CYS A 178 -3.01 -0.58 4.06
C CYS A 178 -2.09 0.13 3.08
N PHE A 179 -1.82 1.41 3.34
CA PHE A 179 -0.74 2.14 2.70
C PHE A 179 -0.05 3.08 3.69
N PRO A 180 1.29 3.20 3.62
CA PRO A 180 2.04 4.16 4.41
C PRO A 180 2.03 5.53 3.75
N THR A 181 2.01 6.57 4.58
CA THR A 181 2.38 7.92 4.18
C THR A 181 3.87 8.14 4.41
N GLU A 182 4.46 9.04 3.62
CA GLU A 182 5.86 9.46 3.69
C GLU A 182 6.06 10.49 4.84
N TYR A 183 7.27 10.99 5.10
CA TYR A 183 7.50 11.95 6.20
C TYR A 183 7.00 13.39 5.92
N PHE A 184 6.50 13.66 4.72
CA PHE A 184 6.12 15.00 4.30
C PHE A 184 4.72 15.38 4.80
N PHE A 185 4.52 16.66 5.13
CA PHE A 185 3.26 17.15 5.72
C PHE A 185 2.16 17.49 4.70
N GLU A 186 2.47 17.57 3.40
CA GLU A 186 1.53 18.02 2.36
C GLU A 186 1.05 16.86 1.46
N GLN A 187 0.91 15.67 2.03
CA GLN A 187 0.41 14.51 1.31
C GLN A 187 -1.11 14.53 1.31
N GLN A 188 -1.74 14.35 0.16
CA GLN A 188 -3.19 14.39 0.04
C GLN A 188 -3.71 13.29 -0.86
N LEU A 189 -4.95 12.86 -0.61
CA LEU A 189 -5.67 11.98 -1.51
C LEU A 189 -5.87 12.69 -2.85
N ALA A 190 -5.50 12.04 -3.94
CA ALA A 190 -5.64 12.56 -5.30
C ALA A 190 -6.53 11.69 -6.17
N GLU A 191 -6.53 10.37 -5.94
CA GLU A 191 -7.34 9.42 -6.68
C GLU A 191 -7.90 8.33 -5.78
N PHE A 192 -9.13 7.93 -6.03
CA PHE A 192 -9.70 6.70 -5.49
C PHE A 192 -10.58 6.05 -6.56
N VAL A 193 -10.13 4.91 -7.07
CA VAL A 193 -10.74 4.21 -8.21
C VAL A 193 -10.95 2.75 -7.86
N ALA A 194 -12.18 2.26 -7.92
CA ALA A 194 -12.46 0.83 -7.88
C ALA A 194 -12.52 0.24 -9.29
N LYS A 195 -12.04 -0.99 -9.43
CA LYS A 195 -12.06 -1.77 -10.66
C LYS A 195 -12.80 -3.08 -10.41
N PHE A 196 -13.70 -3.43 -11.31
CA PHE A 196 -14.44 -4.69 -11.30
C PHE A 196 -14.28 -5.38 -12.65
N THR A 197 -13.60 -6.52 -12.67
CA THR A 197 -13.49 -7.37 -13.87
C THR A 197 -14.34 -8.61 -13.68
N PHE A 198 -15.09 -9.00 -14.71
CA PHE A 198 -15.97 -10.17 -14.68
C PHE A 198 -15.40 -11.31 -15.52
N ALA A 199 -15.84 -12.54 -15.25
CA ALA A 199 -15.37 -13.71 -15.99
C ALA A 199 -15.79 -13.62 -17.47
N GLN A 200 -14.89 -13.99 -18.38
CA GLN A 200 -15.17 -13.95 -19.81
C GLN A 200 -16.34 -14.88 -20.18
N GLY A 201 -17.28 -14.40 -21.00
CA GLY A 201 -18.42 -15.18 -21.47
C GLY A 201 -19.55 -15.36 -20.44
N VAL A 202 -19.46 -14.73 -19.28
CA VAL A 202 -20.53 -14.79 -18.28
C VAL A 202 -21.74 -13.96 -18.72
N ASN A 203 -22.94 -14.46 -18.45
CA ASN A 203 -24.18 -13.74 -18.73
C ASN A 203 -24.55 -12.85 -17.53
N LEU A 204 -24.51 -11.53 -17.72
CA LEU A 204 -24.81 -10.53 -16.71
C LEU A 204 -26.19 -9.84 -16.89
N ALA A 205 -27.05 -10.33 -17.79
CA ALA A 205 -28.26 -9.63 -18.22
C ALA A 205 -29.26 -9.31 -17.08
N ASN A 206 -29.31 -10.16 -16.05
CA ASN A 206 -30.20 -9.99 -14.90
C ASN A 206 -29.44 -9.79 -13.58
N GLU A 207 -28.16 -9.42 -13.69
CA GLU A 207 -27.26 -9.31 -12.55
C GLU A 207 -27.05 -7.86 -12.12
N PHE A 208 -26.71 -7.69 -10.85
CA PHE A 208 -26.51 -6.40 -10.20
C PHE A 208 -25.22 -6.39 -9.39
N LEU A 209 -24.51 -5.26 -9.46
CA LEU A 209 -23.45 -4.87 -8.54
C LEU A 209 -24.00 -3.77 -7.63
N HIS A 210 -23.98 -4.00 -6.33
CA HIS A 210 -24.43 -3.07 -5.31
C HIS A 210 -23.22 -2.42 -4.66
N LEU A 211 -23.20 -1.09 -4.57
CA LEU A 211 -22.09 -0.33 -3.97
C LEU A 211 -22.51 0.08 -2.56
N ASP A 212 -21.76 -0.36 -1.56
CA ASP A 212 -22.15 -0.16 -0.16
C ASP A 212 -21.37 0.98 0.48
N TYR A 213 -20.04 0.99 0.33
CA TYR A 213 -19.19 1.90 1.08
C TYR A 213 -17.80 2.07 0.45
N ALA A 214 -17.21 3.24 0.56
CA ALA A 214 -15.79 3.49 0.30
C ALA A 214 -15.22 4.42 1.37
N SER A 215 -14.00 4.16 1.85
CA SER A 215 -13.34 5.03 2.82
C SER A 215 -11.83 4.96 2.83
N ILE A 216 -11.22 6.00 3.40
CA ILE A 216 -9.84 6.07 3.80
C ILE A 216 -9.77 6.56 5.24
N THR A 217 -9.10 5.78 6.10
CA THR A 217 -9.08 6.00 7.54
C THR A 217 -7.67 5.82 8.07
N PRO A 218 -7.20 6.62 9.05
CA PRO A 218 -5.93 6.34 9.69
C PRO A 218 -6.04 5.00 10.41
N GLY A 219 -4.95 4.23 10.35
CA GLY A 219 -4.76 3.03 11.14
C GLY A 219 -5.04 3.33 12.61
N PHE A 220 -5.70 2.39 13.28
CA PHE A 220 -6.10 2.57 14.67
C PHE A 220 -4.90 2.83 15.60
N LEU A 221 -3.73 2.29 15.24
CA LEU A 221 -2.50 2.44 15.98
C LEU A 221 -1.47 3.17 15.12
N GLN A 222 -0.71 4.08 15.74
CA GLN A 222 0.47 4.65 15.12
C GLN A 222 1.54 3.56 14.96
N PRO A 223 2.19 3.45 13.79
CA PRO A 223 3.25 2.47 13.58
C PRO A 223 4.49 2.80 14.43
N GLY A 224 5.26 1.77 14.77
CA GLY A 224 6.64 1.94 15.23
C GLY A 224 7.54 2.32 14.06
N LEU A 225 8.30 3.40 14.20
CA LEU A 225 9.12 3.95 13.11
C LEU A 225 10.57 3.46 13.20
N ILE A 226 11.05 2.82 12.14
CA ILE A 226 12.41 2.29 12.05
C ILE A 226 13.21 3.17 11.09
N SER A 227 14.17 3.93 11.63
CA SER A 227 15.09 4.77 10.84
C SER A 227 16.53 4.24 10.82
N GLU A 228 16.88 3.34 11.73
CA GLU A 228 18.18 2.66 11.79
C GLU A 228 17.99 1.27 12.42
N VAL A 229 18.97 0.39 12.23
CA VAL A 229 18.99 -0.95 12.84
C VAL A 229 20.29 -1.09 13.63
N ASN A 230 20.22 -0.86 14.94
CA ASN A 230 21.39 -0.94 15.81
C ASN A 230 21.44 -2.32 16.46
N ALA A 231 22.46 -3.10 16.13
CA ALA A 231 22.72 -4.39 16.75
C ALA A 231 23.81 -4.25 17.82
N ASP A 232 23.61 -4.89 18.97
CA ASP A 232 24.63 -4.99 20.00
C ASP A 232 24.80 -6.44 20.50
N ILE A 233 25.56 -6.62 21.58
CA ILE A 233 25.85 -7.94 22.14
C ILE A 233 24.60 -8.73 22.54
N ASP A 234 23.50 -8.06 22.91
CA ASP A 234 22.25 -8.70 23.30
C ASP A 234 21.53 -9.30 22.08
N ASN A 235 21.79 -8.78 20.87
CA ASN A 235 21.30 -9.33 19.61
C ASN A 235 22.19 -10.46 19.05
N TYR A 236 23.37 -10.71 19.61
CA TYR A 236 24.32 -11.66 19.02
C TYR A 236 23.91 -13.11 19.24
N ASN A 237 23.75 -13.86 18.15
CA ASN A 237 23.44 -15.28 18.17
C ASN A 237 24.74 -16.11 18.02
N PRO A 238 25.23 -16.76 19.09
CA PRO A 238 26.49 -17.49 19.05
C PRO A 238 26.43 -18.78 18.22
N ALA A 239 25.24 -19.29 17.89
CA ALA A 239 25.08 -20.49 17.09
C ALA A 239 25.25 -20.21 15.59
N SER A 240 24.75 -19.07 15.11
CA SER A 240 24.87 -18.64 13.72
C SER A 240 26.07 -17.72 13.47
N GLY A 241 26.51 -16.98 14.50
CA GLY A 241 27.49 -15.91 14.37
C GLY A 241 26.91 -14.64 13.72
N GLU A 242 25.59 -14.47 13.75
CA GLU A 242 24.86 -13.32 13.21
C GLU A 242 24.20 -12.51 14.36
N TYR A 243 23.84 -11.26 14.09
CA TYR A 243 23.05 -10.44 15.01
C TYR A 243 21.58 -10.46 14.59
N ASP A 244 20.67 -10.82 15.50
CA ASP A 244 19.23 -10.89 15.26
C ASP A 244 18.53 -9.73 15.98
N VAL A 245 18.10 -8.72 15.23
CA VAL A 245 17.41 -7.52 15.75
C VAL A 245 15.93 -7.61 15.38
N ASN A 246 15.04 -7.71 16.36
CA ASN A 246 13.61 -7.70 16.09
C ASN A 246 13.16 -6.29 15.63
N VAL A 247 12.20 -6.19 14.70
CA VAL A 247 11.66 -4.89 14.24
C VAL A 247 11.12 -4.01 15.38
N ALA A 248 10.62 -4.61 16.47
CA ALA A 248 10.18 -3.88 17.66
C ALA A 248 11.34 -3.24 18.44
N GLU A 249 12.52 -3.86 18.42
CA GLU A 249 13.73 -3.32 19.06
C GLU A 249 14.36 -2.22 18.21
N ALA A 250 14.21 -2.29 16.88
CA ALA A 250 14.69 -1.28 15.94
C ALA A 250 13.85 0.01 15.90
N VAL A 251 12.82 0.14 16.75
CA VAL A 251 11.95 1.32 16.76
C VAL A 251 12.68 2.52 17.36
N THR A 252 12.74 3.59 16.57
CA THR A 252 13.38 4.86 16.89
C THR A 252 12.40 5.98 17.26
N GLY A 253 11.12 5.79 17.00
CA GLY A 253 10.05 6.74 17.30
C GLY A 253 8.67 6.19 16.92
N GLY A 254 7.62 6.99 17.11
CA GLY A 254 6.24 6.59 16.81
C GLY A 254 5.54 5.83 17.94
N GLY A 255 4.59 4.96 17.56
CA GLY A 255 3.72 4.25 18.49
C GLY A 255 4.42 3.17 19.33
N PHE A 256 3.84 2.84 20.49
CA PHE A 256 4.38 1.88 21.45
C PHE A 256 3.90 0.43 21.21
N PHE A 257 3.11 0.17 20.16
CA PHE A 257 2.45 -1.12 19.97
C PHE A 257 3.24 -2.04 19.03
N PHE A 258 3.42 -3.29 19.45
CA PHE A 258 4.41 -4.24 18.94
C PHE A 258 4.05 -4.93 17.61
N GLU A 259 3.07 -4.44 16.86
CA GLU A 259 2.43 -5.22 15.79
C GLU A 259 2.52 -4.57 14.40
N ASN A 260 2.77 -3.25 14.31
CA ASN A 260 2.85 -2.55 13.02
C ASN A 260 4.07 -1.62 12.98
N PHE A 261 4.95 -1.86 12.03
CA PHE A 261 6.21 -1.14 11.88
C PHE A 261 6.33 -0.52 10.50
N LEU A 262 6.93 0.65 10.45
CA LEU A 262 7.20 1.38 9.21
C LEU A 262 8.69 1.64 9.08
N LEU A 263 9.29 1.07 8.04
CA LEU A 263 10.65 1.39 7.63
C LEU A 263 10.63 2.74 6.91
N GLN A 264 11.10 3.79 7.60
CA GLN A 264 10.91 5.19 7.18
C GLN A 264 12.13 5.81 6.50
N TYR A 265 11.92 6.91 5.80
CA TYR A 265 12.99 7.72 5.22
C TYR A 265 13.86 8.35 6.30
N THR A 266 15.15 8.42 5.97
CA THR A 266 16.21 9.09 6.72
C THR A 266 16.84 10.22 5.90
N ALA A 267 16.64 10.20 4.58
CA ALA A 267 17.20 11.19 3.69
C ALA A 267 16.46 12.55 3.83
N PRO A 268 17.20 13.67 3.83
CA PRO A 268 16.59 15.01 3.88
C PRO A 268 15.99 15.46 2.53
N THR A 269 16.26 14.72 1.45
CA THR A 269 15.73 14.96 0.11
C THR A 269 14.57 14.01 -0.20
N PHE A 270 13.77 14.34 -1.21
CA PHE A 270 12.67 13.49 -1.66
C PHE A 270 13.20 12.22 -2.34
N PRO A 271 12.93 11.01 -1.79
CA PRO A 271 13.50 9.80 -2.33
C PRO A 271 12.97 9.46 -3.73
N SER A 272 13.83 8.85 -4.53
CA SER A 272 13.51 8.38 -5.86
C SER A 272 14.31 7.13 -6.22
N ALA A 273 13.97 6.47 -7.32
CA ALA A 273 14.75 5.33 -7.82
C ALA A 273 16.23 5.66 -8.10
N GLN A 274 16.57 6.93 -8.34
CA GLN A 274 17.96 7.37 -8.57
C GLN A 274 18.65 7.89 -7.31
N ASP A 275 17.88 8.24 -6.27
CA ASP A 275 18.35 8.77 -4.99
C ASP A 275 17.49 8.18 -3.87
N PRO A 276 17.71 6.90 -3.50
CA PRO A 276 16.92 6.23 -2.48
C PRO A 276 17.31 6.69 -1.08
N SER A 277 16.40 6.53 -0.13
CA SER A 277 16.70 6.71 1.29
C SER A 277 17.28 5.43 1.88
N TYR A 278 18.23 5.55 2.81
CA TYR A 278 18.90 4.39 3.41
C TYR A 278 18.63 4.27 4.90
N VAL A 279 18.06 3.14 5.32
CA VAL A 279 18.03 2.73 6.72
C VAL A 279 19.27 1.90 6.98
N VAL A 280 20.12 2.41 7.89
CA VAL A 280 21.48 1.91 8.08
C VAL A 280 21.51 0.92 9.25
N GLY A 281 22.10 -0.24 9.02
CA GLY A 281 22.39 -1.21 10.07
C GLY A 281 23.81 -1.07 10.63
N THR A 282 23.96 -0.94 11.95
CA THR A 282 25.25 -0.81 12.64
C THR A 282 25.43 -1.90 13.68
N VAL A 283 26.67 -2.27 13.98
CA VAL A 283 27.04 -3.11 15.14
C VAL A 283 27.74 -2.23 16.17
N GLU A 284 27.37 -2.34 17.44
CA GLU A 284 28.03 -1.64 18.55
C GLU A 284 28.71 -2.63 19.52
N PRO A 285 30.03 -2.50 19.77
CA PRO A 285 30.97 -1.60 19.09
C PRO A 285 31.22 -2.03 17.64
N ASN A 286 31.45 -1.05 16.76
CA ASN A 286 31.81 -1.32 15.37
C ASN A 286 33.13 -2.11 15.30
N THR A 287 33.18 -3.14 14.46
CA THR A 287 34.32 -4.07 14.32
C THR A 287 34.98 -3.94 12.94
N PRO A 288 36.27 -4.29 12.79
CA PRO A 288 36.97 -4.18 11.50
C PRO A 288 36.55 -5.25 10.48
N ASP A 289 35.90 -6.32 10.93
CA ASP A 289 35.46 -7.43 10.11
C ASP A 289 33.96 -7.33 9.81
N PRO A 290 33.52 -7.55 8.56
CA PRO A 290 32.09 -7.57 8.22
C PRO A 290 31.30 -8.52 9.12
N GLN A 291 30.16 -8.03 9.60
CA GLN A 291 29.20 -8.78 10.41
C GLN A 291 27.88 -8.88 9.65
N VAL A 292 27.05 -9.85 10.02
CA VAL A 292 25.70 -10.02 9.47
C VAL A 292 24.69 -9.57 10.51
N ILE A 293 23.81 -8.66 10.11
CA ILE A 293 22.70 -8.12 10.91
C ILE A 293 21.41 -8.57 10.23
N ASN A 294 20.55 -9.26 10.97
CA ASN A 294 19.24 -9.70 10.52
C ASN A 294 18.19 -8.80 11.18
N LEU A 295 17.46 -8.01 10.37
CA LEU A 295 16.24 -7.36 10.81
C LEU A 295 15.09 -8.39 10.73
N VAL A 296 14.58 -8.81 11.88
CA VAL A 296 13.65 -9.94 12.00
C VAL A 296 12.22 -9.45 12.20
N VAL A 297 11.30 -9.97 11.38
CA VAL A 297 9.84 -9.78 11.51
C VAL A 297 9.22 -11.08 12.02
N ASP A 298 8.78 -11.08 13.27
CA ASP A 298 8.22 -12.24 13.97
C ASP A 298 6.70 -12.37 13.77
N PRO A 299 6.08 -13.51 14.17
CA PRO A 299 4.64 -13.68 14.09
C PRO A 299 3.87 -12.55 14.78
N PHE A 300 2.74 -12.17 14.18
CA PHE A 300 1.89 -11.04 14.60
C PHE A 300 2.50 -9.64 14.40
N GLN A 301 3.67 -9.55 13.78
CA GLN A 301 4.27 -8.28 13.39
C GLN A 301 4.03 -8.03 11.90
N THR A 302 3.73 -6.78 11.55
CA THR A 302 3.62 -6.30 10.17
C THR A 302 4.71 -5.28 9.92
N LEU A 303 5.52 -5.48 8.88
CA LEU A 303 6.49 -4.48 8.42
C LEU A 303 6.04 -3.89 7.07
N GLU A 304 5.79 -2.58 7.09
CA GLU A 304 5.53 -1.75 5.93
C GLU A 304 6.81 -0.98 5.56
N ILE A 305 7.10 -0.83 4.27
CA ILE A 305 8.29 -0.11 3.80
C ILE A 305 7.88 1.10 2.96
N GLN A 306 8.36 2.29 3.32
CA GLN A 306 8.15 3.51 2.52
C GLN A 306 8.82 3.40 1.13
N PRO A 307 8.30 4.06 0.08
CA PRO A 307 8.81 3.95 -1.28
C PRO A 307 10.31 4.31 -1.41
N PHE A 308 11.14 3.53 -2.10
CA PHE A 308 12.56 3.89 -2.26
C PHE A 308 13.37 3.94 -0.93
N THR A 309 12.92 3.24 0.13
CA THR A 309 13.72 3.01 1.33
C THR A 309 14.49 1.70 1.23
N TYR A 310 15.81 1.75 1.30
CA TYR A 310 16.70 0.59 1.19
C TYR A 310 17.37 0.29 2.53
N LEU A 311 17.64 -0.98 2.77
CA LEU A 311 18.47 -1.43 3.89
C LEU A 311 19.93 -1.51 3.45
N VAL A 312 20.84 -1.00 4.27
CA VAL A 312 22.28 -1.08 3.99
C VAL A 312 23.08 -1.18 5.29
N GLY A 313 24.15 -1.97 5.29
CA GLY A 313 25.08 -1.96 6.44
C GLY A 313 25.96 -0.73 6.47
N ALA A 314 26.30 -0.28 7.68
CA ALA A 314 27.32 0.72 7.90
C ALA A 314 28.71 0.21 7.50
N SER A 315 29.63 1.14 7.30
CA SER A 315 31.04 0.83 7.08
C SER A 315 31.66 0.17 8.31
N VAL A 316 32.45 -0.87 8.07
CA VAL A 316 33.20 -1.55 9.14
C VAL A 316 34.28 -0.62 9.69
N GLN A 317 34.73 -0.87 10.92
CA GLN A 317 35.69 -0.02 11.60
C GLN A 317 36.97 0.16 10.78
N GLY A 318 37.31 1.42 10.50
CA GLY A 318 38.54 1.77 9.77
C GLY A 318 38.51 1.49 8.26
N ASN A 319 37.34 1.23 7.67
CA ASN A 319 37.22 0.99 6.23
C ASN A 319 35.96 1.61 5.60
N ASP A 320 36.15 2.54 4.68
CA ASP A 320 35.02 3.24 4.02
C ASP A 320 34.38 2.44 2.88
N THR A 321 35.00 1.32 2.46
CA THR A 321 34.55 0.49 1.34
C THR A 321 33.88 -0.81 1.77
N LEU A 322 34.36 -1.43 2.85
CA LEU A 322 33.77 -2.63 3.42
C LEU A 322 32.61 -2.25 4.35
N ARG A 323 31.50 -2.98 4.26
CA ARG A 323 30.28 -2.74 5.04
C ARG A 323 29.84 -4.03 5.73
N HIS A 324 29.09 -3.89 6.82
CA HIS A 324 28.30 -4.99 7.35
C HIS A 324 27.22 -5.41 6.34
N GLN A 325 26.72 -6.62 6.47
CA GLN A 325 25.60 -7.14 5.70
C GLN A 325 24.33 -6.98 6.52
N VAL A 326 23.27 -6.43 5.92
CA VAL A 326 21.95 -6.27 6.59
C VAL A 326 20.90 -7.03 5.81
N ASN A 327 20.36 -8.08 6.41
CA ASN A 327 19.33 -8.92 5.83
C ASN A 327 17.95 -8.56 6.41
N LEU A 328 16.91 -8.73 5.59
CA LEU A 328 15.53 -8.72 6.07
C LEU A 328 15.05 -10.17 6.20
N VAL A 329 14.62 -10.56 7.41
CA VAL A 329 14.21 -11.93 7.73
C VAL A 329 12.74 -11.94 8.12
N ASN A 330 11.88 -12.56 7.30
CA ASN A 330 10.51 -12.84 7.70
C ASN A 330 10.45 -14.18 8.45
N ASN A 331 10.25 -14.14 9.76
CA ASN A 331 10.16 -15.29 10.65
C ASN A 331 8.71 -15.62 11.05
N GLY A 332 7.74 -15.35 10.16
CA GLY A 332 6.33 -15.67 10.41
C GLY A 332 5.41 -14.46 10.54
N GLY A 333 5.94 -13.25 10.37
CA GLY A 333 5.16 -12.02 10.29
C GLY A 333 4.65 -11.70 8.90
N ASP A 334 4.02 -10.54 8.77
CA ASP A 334 3.50 -10.01 7.53
C ASP A 334 4.43 -8.91 7.00
N ILE A 335 4.89 -9.03 5.76
CA ILE A 335 5.67 -7.98 5.10
C ILE A 335 4.85 -7.43 3.95
N CYS A 336 4.61 -6.13 3.99
CA CYS A 336 3.89 -5.40 2.98
C CYS A 336 4.85 -4.48 2.21
N LEU A 337 5.02 -4.79 0.93
CA LEU A 337 5.87 -4.02 0.02
C LEU A 337 4.95 -3.19 -0.87
N ASN A 338 4.94 -1.87 -0.64
CA ASN A 338 4.03 -0.96 -1.35
C ASN A 338 4.61 -0.38 -2.65
N PHE A 339 5.90 -0.59 -2.95
CA PHE A 339 6.57 0.13 -4.03
C PHE A 339 7.63 -0.67 -4.79
N VAL A 340 7.89 -0.16 -6.00
CA VAL A 340 8.94 -0.59 -6.91
C VAL A 340 10.29 -0.36 -6.25
N ASP A 341 11.13 -1.40 -6.29
CA ASP A 341 12.52 -1.42 -5.83
C ASP A 341 12.72 -1.55 -4.31
N PHE A 342 12.43 -2.72 -3.75
CA PHE A 342 13.27 -3.19 -2.63
C PHE A 342 14.56 -3.75 -3.21
N VAL A 343 15.65 -2.99 -3.10
CA VAL A 343 16.96 -3.39 -3.62
C VAL A 343 17.87 -3.80 -2.47
N LEU A 344 18.20 -5.08 -2.43
CA LEU A 344 19.32 -5.60 -1.65
C LEU A 344 20.56 -5.55 -2.54
N ALA A 345 21.61 -4.82 -2.12
CA ALA A 345 22.80 -4.59 -2.95
C ALA A 345 24.08 -4.54 -2.10
N GLY A 346 24.99 -5.49 -2.30
CA GLY A 346 26.18 -5.59 -1.46
C GLY A 346 26.45 -6.97 -0.85
N GLY A 347 25.46 -7.87 -0.85
CA GLY A 347 25.59 -9.24 -0.32
C GLY A 347 24.36 -9.67 0.47
N GLU A 348 23.68 -8.71 1.09
CA GLU A 348 22.25 -8.43 0.88
C GLU A 348 21.28 -9.59 0.64
N GLU A 349 20.62 -10.13 1.67
CA GLU A 349 19.62 -11.20 1.48
C GLU A 349 18.26 -10.89 2.09
N TYR A 350 17.21 -11.34 1.39
CA TYR A 350 15.87 -11.50 1.96
C TYR A 350 15.69 -13.00 2.27
N ARG A 351 15.39 -13.31 3.53
CA ARG A 351 15.16 -14.70 3.99
C ARG A 351 13.71 -14.84 4.42
N HIS A 352 12.98 -15.75 3.77
CA HIS A 352 11.57 -16.02 4.07
C HIS A 352 11.43 -17.36 4.78
N GLY A 353 11.23 -17.33 6.10
CA GLY A 353 11.02 -18.50 6.96
C GLY A 353 9.54 -18.86 7.14
N GLY A 354 8.62 -17.91 6.91
CA GLY A 354 7.17 -18.10 7.01
C GLY A 354 6.41 -16.78 6.99
N GLY A 355 5.12 -16.81 7.31
CA GLY A 355 4.26 -15.62 7.33
C GLY A 355 3.74 -15.22 5.95
N ASN A 356 3.15 -14.03 5.81
CA ASN A 356 2.70 -13.54 4.51
C ASN A 356 3.64 -12.47 3.95
N MET A 357 3.75 -12.45 2.63
CA MET A 357 4.38 -11.36 1.90
C MET A 357 3.36 -10.83 0.91
N SER A 358 2.91 -9.60 1.12
CA SER A 358 1.96 -8.92 0.23
C SER A 358 2.68 -7.87 -0.61
N PHE A 359 2.38 -7.86 -1.89
CA PHE A 359 2.76 -6.79 -2.80
C PHE A 359 1.49 -5.97 -3.06
N ASN A 360 1.36 -4.85 -2.38
CA ASN A 360 0.17 -3.97 -2.51
C ASN A 360 0.27 -3.07 -3.75
N ASN A 361 1.08 -3.45 -4.73
CA ASN A 361 1.28 -2.71 -5.96
C ASN A 361 1.38 -3.62 -7.18
N ALA A 362 0.48 -3.40 -8.14
CA ALA A 362 0.51 -3.98 -9.47
C ALA A 362 1.80 -3.70 -10.26
N PHE A 363 2.44 -2.55 -10.04
CA PHE A 363 3.59 -2.11 -10.84
C PHE A 363 4.95 -2.64 -10.34
N PHE A 364 4.95 -3.69 -9.52
CA PHE A 364 6.17 -4.18 -8.88
C PHE A 364 7.12 -4.90 -9.85
N MET A 365 8.38 -4.46 -9.88
CA MET A 365 9.49 -5.20 -10.46
C MET A 365 10.44 -5.65 -9.34
N TYR A 366 10.65 -6.95 -9.18
CA TYR A 366 11.67 -7.49 -8.26
C TYR A 366 13.02 -7.59 -8.98
N ALA A 367 13.98 -6.75 -8.60
CA ALA A 367 15.32 -6.78 -9.18
C ALA A 367 16.37 -7.20 -8.12
N ILE A 368 16.80 -8.47 -8.17
CA ILE A 368 18.03 -8.90 -7.47
C ILE A 368 19.23 -8.44 -8.29
N SER A 369 19.83 -7.30 -7.92
CA SER A 369 21.06 -6.82 -8.56
C SER A 369 22.28 -7.55 -7.99
N ARG A 370 22.69 -8.66 -8.64
CA ARG A 370 24.04 -9.19 -8.40
C ARG A 370 25.05 -8.29 -9.10
N ARG A 371 25.84 -7.53 -8.33
CA ARG A 371 27.01 -6.81 -8.85
C ARG A 371 27.97 -7.83 -9.47
N LYS A 372 27.95 -8.00 -10.80
CA LYS A 372 28.96 -8.79 -11.52
C LYS A 372 30.32 -8.14 -11.26
N ARG A 373 31.17 -8.81 -10.49
CA ARG A 373 32.61 -8.52 -10.46
C ARG A 373 33.13 -8.63 -11.89
N THR A 374 33.34 -7.50 -12.56
CA THR A 374 34.05 -7.45 -13.83
C THR A 374 35.52 -7.73 -13.55
N SER A 375 35.93 -9.00 -13.67
CA SER A 375 37.34 -9.32 -13.82
C SER A 375 37.81 -8.73 -15.15
N ARG A 376 38.58 -7.64 -15.08
CA ARG A 376 39.30 -7.08 -16.23
C ARG A 376 40.31 -8.12 -16.71
N THR A 377 39.89 -8.98 -17.63
CA THR A 377 40.80 -9.79 -18.43
C THR A 377 40.86 -9.14 -19.81
N ARG A 378 41.94 -8.40 -20.09
CA ARG A 378 42.26 -7.93 -21.45
C ARG A 378 42.39 -9.16 -22.36
N ARG A 379 41.38 -9.43 -23.19
CA ARG A 379 41.58 -10.17 -24.44
C ARG A 379 41.19 -9.26 -25.60
N ARG A 380 42.12 -9.18 -26.55
CA ARG A 380 42.00 -8.44 -27.80
C ARG A 380 40.92 -9.09 -28.65
N ASP A 381 39.87 -8.36 -28.98
CA ASP A 381 38.97 -8.74 -30.05
C ASP A 381 39.57 -8.30 -31.39
N VAL A 382 39.81 -9.31 -32.23
CA VAL A 382 40.09 -9.16 -33.65
C VAL A 382 38.75 -8.97 -34.35
N ALA A 383 38.59 -7.84 -35.02
CA ALA A 383 37.45 -7.54 -35.86
C ALA A 383 37.42 -8.47 -37.08
N LEU A 384 36.26 -9.07 -37.38
CA LEU A 384 35.93 -9.53 -38.72
C LEU A 384 34.45 -9.27 -39.00
N ARG A 385 34.22 -8.36 -39.96
CA ARG A 385 32.95 -8.09 -40.61
C ARG A 385 32.61 -9.24 -41.55
N GLN A 386 31.35 -9.68 -41.54
CA GLN A 386 30.47 -9.76 -42.72
C GLN A 386 29.02 -9.77 -42.24
#